data_AF-A0A2Z5J8C2-F1
#
_entry.id   AF-A0A2Z5J8C2-F1
#
_cell.length_a   1.000
_cell.length_b   1.000
_cell.length_c   1.000
_cell.angle_alpha   90.00
_cell.angle_beta   90.00
_cell.angle_gamma   90.00
#
_symmetry.space_group_name_H-M   'P 1'
#
loop_
_entity.id
_entity.type
_entity.pdbx_description
1 polymer ?
#
loop_
_entity_poly.entity_id
_entity_poly.type
_entity_poly.pdbx_seq_one_letter_code
_entity_poly.pdbx_strand_id
1 'polypeptide(L)' 'MNGPALFYDKAAFRKAGLQPPATWKELRQAAAKPTAGRSYGLALSAVATEEGSRQYVPFLGSGGDLEQLDSAESVSALTY' A
#
# COMPACT_ATOMS: atom_id res chain seq x y z
N MET A 1 8.57 -11.41 -15.97
CA MET A 1 7.55 -10.47 -15.49
C MET A 1 7.77 -10.31 -14.01
N ASN A 2 8.13 -9.11 -13.53
CA ASN A 2 8.35 -8.82 -12.12
C ASN A 2 7.32 -7.77 -11.69
N GLY A 3 6.62 -8.02 -10.58
CA GLY A 3 5.62 -7.10 -10.02
C GLY A 3 6.03 -6.65 -8.61
N PRO A 4 5.49 -5.52 -8.13
CA PRO A 4 5.72 -5.07 -6.76
C PRO A 4 5.20 -6.10 -5.76
N ALA A 5 5.96 -6.30 -4.69
CA ALA A 5 5.59 -7.17 -3.57
C ALA A 5 5.65 -6.38 -2.26
N LEU A 6 4.84 -6.75 -1.28
CA LEU A 6 4.86 -6.15 0.04
C LEU A 6 5.99 -6.78 0.88
N PHE A 7 7.03 -6.01 1.15
CA PHE A 7 8.07 -6.38 2.12
C PHE A 7 7.70 -5.87 3.51
N TYR A 8 8.04 -6.61 4.56
CA TYR A 8 7.78 -6.24 5.94
C TYR A 8 8.93 -6.63 6.88
N ASP A 9 9.10 -5.85 7.96
CA ASP A 9 10.06 -6.15 9.02
C ASP A 9 9.47 -7.13 10.04
N LYS A 10 9.94 -8.39 9.98
CA LYS A 10 9.53 -9.47 10.89
C LYS A 10 9.77 -9.16 12.37
N ALA A 11 10.83 -8.43 12.72
CA ALA A 11 11.14 -8.08 14.10
C ALA A 11 10.18 -6.98 14.61
N ALA A 12 9.91 -5.96 13.79
CA ALA A 12 8.94 -4.93 14.10
C ALA A 12 7.53 -5.52 14.26
N PHE A 13 7.11 -6.41 13.36
CA PHE A 13 5.82 -7.10 13.44
C PHE A 13 5.68 -7.94 14.71
N ARG A 14 6.70 -8.73 15.05
CA ARG A 14 6.71 -9.52 16.29
C ARG A 14 6.62 -8.64 17.53
N LYS A 15 7.35 -7.53 17.57
CA LYS A 15 7.31 -6.57 18.70
C LYS A 15 5.94 -5.91 18.85
N ALA A 16 5.26 -5.64 17.75
CA ALA A 16 3.93 -5.02 17.73
C ALA A 16 2.77 -6.03 17.85
N GLY A 17 3.04 -7.34 17.87
CA GLY A 17 2.01 -8.38 17.87
C GLY A 17 1.21 -8.46 16.56
N LEU A 18 1.80 -8.04 15.45
CA LEU A 18 1.17 -7.99 14.13
C LEU A 18 1.47 -9.24 13.31
N GLN A 19 0.50 -9.64 12.48
CA GLN A 19 0.66 -10.67 11.45
C GLN A 19 0.77 -10.01 10.06
N PRO A 20 1.42 -10.66 9.08
CA PRO A 20 1.45 -10.15 7.70
C PRO A 20 0.02 -9.94 7.17
N PRO A 21 -0.30 -8.76 6.61
CA PRO A 21 -1.64 -8.47 6.14
C PRO A 21 -1.95 -9.25 4.87
N ALA A 22 -3.17 -9.80 4.78
CA ALA A 22 -3.72 -10.45 3.59
C ALA A 22 -4.73 -9.56 2.86
N THR A 23 -5.21 -8.50 3.51
CA THR A 23 -6.18 -7.55 2.97
C THR A 23 -5.70 -6.10 3.10
N TRP A 24 -6.24 -5.21 2.27
CA TRP A 24 -5.97 -3.78 2.37
C TRP A 24 -6.35 -3.18 3.73
N LYS A 25 -7.42 -3.70 4.35
CA LYS A 25 -7.87 -3.27 5.67
C LYS A 25 -6.84 -3.62 6.74
N GLU A 26 -6.30 -4.84 6.70
CA GLU A 26 -5.22 -5.27 7.59
C GLU A 26 -3.93 -4.48 7.33
N LEU A 27 -3.61 -4.17 6.07
CA LEU A 27 -2.47 -3.32 5.72
C LEU A 27 -2.60 -1.95 6.37
N ARG A 28 -3.77 -1.30 6.26
CA ARG A 28 -4.03 0.01 6.90
C ARG A 28 -3.88 -0.06 8.43
N GLN A 29 -4.40 -1.12 9.04
CA GLN A 29 -4.29 -1.33 10.49
C GLN A 29 -2.85 -1.58 10.96
N ALA A 30 -2.08 -2.35 10.20
CA ALA A 30 -0.66 -2.61 10.47
C ALA A 30 0.18 -1.34 10.25
N ALA A 31 -0.07 -0.59 9.16
CA ALA A 31 0.63 0.66 8.87
C ALA A 31 0.36 1.77 9.89
N ALA A 32 -0.79 1.73 10.58
CA ALA A 32 -1.11 2.66 11.67
C ALA A 32 -0.27 2.41 12.95
N LYS A 33 0.43 1.28 13.08
CA LYS A 33 1.17 0.87 14.29
C LYS A 33 2.59 0.36 13.93
N PRO A 34 3.70 1.04 14.25
CA PRO A 34 3.87 2.31 14.94
C PRO A 34 4.51 3.35 14.00
N THR A 35 3.73 4.31 13.52
CA THR A 35 4.29 5.58 13.07
C THR A 35 4.83 6.29 14.31
N ALA A 36 6.10 6.08 14.63
CA ALA A 36 6.72 6.63 15.84
C ALA A 36 8.15 7.11 15.53
N GLY A 37 8.43 8.38 15.86
CA GLY A 37 9.72 9.00 15.57
C GLY A 37 10.00 9.05 14.07
N ARG A 38 10.99 8.28 13.61
CA ARG A 38 11.44 8.22 12.20
C ARG A 38 10.94 6.98 11.44
N SER A 39 10.12 6.14 12.07
CA SER A 39 9.59 4.94 11.44
C SER A 39 8.17 5.20 10.91
N TYR A 40 7.95 4.88 9.64
CA TYR A 40 6.64 4.88 8.99
C TYR A 40 6.14 3.44 8.83
N GLY A 41 4.85 3.20 9.04
CA GLY A 41 4.28 1.85 8.94
C GLY A 41 4.06 1.36 7.50
N LEU A 42 4.19 2.26 6.51
CA LEU A 42 4.22 1.93 5.09
C LEU A 42 5.15 2.94 4.39
N ALA A 43 5.94 2.45 3.44
CA ALA A 43 6.76 3.28 2.58
C ALA A 43 6.49 2.90 1.12
N LEU A 44 6.17 3.89 0.30
CA LEU A 44 5.99 3.78 -1.14
C LEU A 44 6.55 5.02 -1.83
N SER A 45 6.88 4.90 -3.11
CA SER A 45 7.29 5.99 -3.98
C SER A 45 6.07 6.53 -4.72
N ALA A 46 5.70 7.79 -4.45
CA ALA A 46 4.67 8.53 -5.17
C ALA A 46 5.28 9.60 -6.09
N VAL A 47 6.47 9.34 -6.62
CA VAL A 47 7.18 10.27 -7.51
C VAL A 47 6.42 10.42 -8.84
N ALA A 48 6.41 11.62 -9.43
CA ALA A 48 5.78 11.90 -10.72
C ALA A 48 6.58 11.35 -11.92
N THR A 49 6.91 10.07 -11.86
CA THR A 49 7.54 9.29 -12.93
C THR A 49 6.86 7.92 -13.02
N GLU A 50 7.28 7.12 -13.99
CA GLU A 50 6.74 5.77 -14.22
C GLU A 50 6.80 4.88 -12.96
N GLU A 51 7.79 5.08 -12.10
CA GLU A 51 7.92 4.36 -10.83
C GLU A 51 6.72 4.60 -9.90
N GLY A 52 6.23 5.85 -9.79
CA GLY A 52 5.05 6.16 -8.98
C GLY A 52 3.78 5.55 -9.57
N SER A 53 3.64 5.58 -10.90
CA SER A 53 2.53 4.92 -11.59
C SER A 53 2.55 3.40 -11.36
N ARG A 54 3.72 2.75 -11.46
CA ARG A 54 3.87 1.31 -11.22
C ARG A 54 3.53 0.89 -9.80
N GLN A 55 3.84 1.72 -8.80
CA GLN A 55 3.48 1.44 -7.42
C GLN A 55 2.00 1.68 -7.12
N TYR A 56 1.31 2.50 -7.92
CA TYR A 56 -0.13 2.74 -7.80
C TYR A 56 -0.99 1.64 -8.45
N VAL A 57 -0.54 1.00 -9.53
CA VAL A 57 -1.29 -0.05 -10.26
C VAL A 57 -1.90 -1.13 -9.34
N PRO A 58 -1.21 -1.68 -8.33
CA PRO A 58 -1.81 -2.66 -7.42
C PRO A 58 -3.00 -2.12 -6.61
N PHE A 59 -2.99 -0.84 -6.24
CA PHE A 59 -4.11 -0.21 -5.54
C PHE A 59 -5.30 -0.04 -6.48
N LEU A 60 -5.06 0.42 -7.71
CA LEU A 60 -6.09 0.54 -8.75
C LEU A 60 -6.77 -0.81 -9.03
N GLY A 61 -6.02 -1.91 -9.06
CA GLY A 61 -6.55 -3.28 -9.21
C GLY A 61 -7.50 -3.76 -8.10
N SER A 62 -7.75 -2.95 -7.07
CA SER A 62 -8.70 -3.25 -5.98
C SER A 62 -10.17 -2.93 -6.34
N GLY A 63 -10.45 -2.64 -7.61
CA GLY A 63 -11.78 -2.37 -8.12
C GLY A 63 -11.84 -1.26 -9.19
N GLY A 64 -10.77 -0.49 -9.37
CA GLY A 64 -10.64 0.50 -10.44
C GLY A 64 -10.12 -0.08 -11.74
N ASP A 65 -10.10 0.76 -12.78
CA ASP A 65 -9.77 0.37 -14.15
C ASP A 65 -8.72 1.32 -14.73
N LEU A 66 -7.70 0.74 -15.39
CA LEU A 66 -6.67 1.50 -16.10
C LEU A 66 -7.23 2.29 -17.29
N GLU A 67 -8.36 1.86 -17.85
CA GLU A 67 -9.04 2.54 -18.95
C GLU A 67 -10.04 3.59 -18.45
N GLN A 68 -10.43 3.55 -17.17
CA GLN A 68 -11.37 4.48 -16.53
C GLN A 68 -10.83 5.02 -15.19
N LEU A 69 -9.82 5.88 -15.29
CA LEU A 69 -9.12 6.42 -14.13
C LEU A 69 -9.97 7.39 -13.27
N ASP A 70 -11.06 7.92 -13.82
CA ASP A 70 -11.97 8.86 -13.16
C ASP A 70 -13.24 8.20 -12.60
N SER A 71 -13.36 6.87 -12.67
CA SER A 71 -14.46 6.14 -12.06
C SER A 71 -14.46 6.27 -10.53
N ALA A 72 -15.62 6.07 -9.90
CA ALA A 72 -15.75 6.13 -8.45
C ALA A 72 -14.83 5.12 -7.74
N GLU A 73 -14.63 3.97 -8.37
CA GLU A 73 -13.76 2.89 -7.92
C GLU A 73 -12.27 3.28 -8.02
N SER A 74 -11.85 3.93 -9.11
CA SER A 74 -10.48 4.44 -9.30
C SER A 74 -10.16 5.57 -8.30
N VAL A 75 -11.13 6.44 -8.01
CA VAL A 75 -11.00 7.47 -6.96
C VAL A 75 -10.91 6.84 -5.56
N SER A 76 -11.68 5.79 -5.29
CA SER A 76 -11.61 5.04 -4.03
C SER A 76 -10.22 4.44 -3.80
N ALA A 77 -9.58 3.92 -4.86
CA ALA A 77 -8.22 3.41 -4.79
C ALA A 77 -7.16 4.49 -4.47
N LEU A 78 -7.40 5.75 -4.85
CA LEU A 78 -6.53 6.90 -4.54
C LEU A 78 -6.69 7.42 -3.10
N THR A 79 -7.89 7.29 -2.53
CA THR A 79 -8.24 7.84 -1.20
C THR A 79 -8.14 6.80 -0.07
N TYR A 80 -7.57 5.64 -0.39
CA TYR A 80 -7.39 4.52 0.54
C TYR A 80 -6.30 4.77 1.60
#